data_AF-A0A8T0BR89-F1
#
_entry.id   AF-A0A8T0BR89-F1
#
_cell.length_a   1.000
_cell.length_b   1.000
_cell.length_c   1.000
_cell.angle_alpha   90.00
_cell.angle_beta   90.00
_cell.angle_gamma   90.00
#
_symmetry.space_group_name_H-M   'P 1'
#
loop_
_entity.id
_entity.type
_entity.pdbx_description
1 polymer ?
#
loop_
_entity_poly.entity_id
_entity_poly.type
_entity_poly.pdbx_seq_one_letter_code
_entity_poly.pdbx_strand_id
1 'polypeptide(L)'
;MTVGSDTYMPKSKAPKMDDLDYIPADLSPEERAELEEIRRRKGALLLEIQRLREELREAMMEVEGLENSTEGSKTLQKSRHVAMGRKKFNMDPKKGIGFLVDNELLRHTPEEIAQFLYKGEGLNKTAIGDYLGERLSGSSCGASVCPEKLRRLTE
;
A
#
# COMPACT_ATOMS: atom_id res chain seq x y z
N MET A 1 58.78 36.42 -33.94
CA MET A 1 57.65 36.64 -33.02
C MET A 1 56.47 37.13 -33.84
N THR A 2 55.45 36.28 -34.05
CA THR A 2 54.05 36.68 -34.29
C THR A 2 53.23 35.39 -34.25
N VAL A 3 52.81 35.01 -33.04
CA VAL A 3 51.64 34.15 -32.84
C VAL A 3 50.41 35.00 -33.13
N GLY A 4 49.45 34.49 -33.90
CA GLY A 4 48.22 35.25 -34.12
C GLY A 4 47.33 34.71 -35.22
N SER A 5 46.47 33.75 -34.88
CA SER A 5 45.04 33.81 -35.21
C SER A 5 44.29 32.70 -34.47
N ASP A 6 44.21 32.83 -33.15
CA ASP A 6 43.14 32.22 -32.36
C ASP A 6 41.81 32.75 -32.90
N THR A 7 41.17 31.97 -33.77
CA THR A 7 39.81 32.27 -34.23
C THR A 7 38.87 31.75 -33.15
N TYR A 8 38.86 32.46 -32.02
CA TYR A 8 37.98 32.17 -30.89
C TYR A 8 36.53 32.41 -31.33
N MET A 9 35.77 31.33 -31.53
CA MET A 9 34.33 31.43 -31.78
C MET A 9 33.64 32.11 -30.59
N PRO A 10 32.85 33.17 -30.80
CA PRO A 10 32.12 33.81 -29.71
C PRO A 10 31.16 32.79 -29.09
N LYS A 11 31.14 32.70 -27.75
CA LYS A 11 30.31 31.74 -26.98
C LYS A 11 28.81 31.77 -27.31
N SER A 12 28.33 32.84 -27.95
CA SER A 12 26.96 32.99 -28.46
C SER A 12 26.64 32.17 -29.72
N LYS A 13 27.64 31.59 -30.39
CA LYS A 13 27.50 30.66 -31.52
C LYS A 13 27.85 29.21 -31.15
N ALA A 14 28.17 28.93 -29.90
CA ALA A 14 28.39 27.56 -29.44
C ALA A 14 27.06 26.78 -29.54
N PRO A 15 27.01 25.66 -30.28
CA PRO A 15 25.81 24.83 -30.34
C PRO A 15 25.44 24.36 -28.95
N LYS A 16 24.15 24.26 -28.67
CA LYS A 16 23.71 23.66 -27.41
C LYS A 16 24.08 22.18 -27.48
N MET A 17 24.57 21.59 -26.39
CA MET A 17 25.06 20.19 -26.36
C MET A 17 24.01 19.14 -26.78
N ASP A 18 22.76 19.56 -26.94
CA ASP A 18 21.63 18.73 -27.36
C ASP A 18 21.37 18.76 -28.88
N ASP A 19 22.07 19.60 -29.65
CA ASP A 19 21.94 19.66 -31.11
C ASP A 19 22.67 18.45 -31.75
N LEU A 20 21.96 17.32 -31.86
CA LEU A 20 22.44 16.06 -32.42
C LEU A 20 22.92 16.16 -33.89
N ASP A 21 22.63 17.27 -34.56
CA ASP A 21 22.96 17.52 -35.97
C ASP A 21 24.20 18.42 -36.16
N TYR A 22 24.79 18.95 -35.08
CA TYR A 22 25.96 19.84 -35.20
C TYR A 22 27.21 19.09 -35.62
N ILE A 23 27.74 19.33 -36.81
CA ILE A 23 29.01 18.75 -37.26
C ILE A 23 30.08 19.86 -37.27
N PRO A 24 31.09 19.82 -36.39
CA PRO A 24 32.19 20.77 -36.42
C PRO A 24 32.90 20.76 -37.79
N ALA A 25 33.22 21.95 -38.30
CA ALA A 25 33.77 22.12 -39.64
C ALA A 25 35.23 21.63 -39.77
N ASP A 26 35.91 21.47 -38.66
CA ASP A 26 37.34 21.16 -38.49
C ASP A 26 37.65 19.66 -38.29
N LEU A 27 36.65 18.78 -38.35
CA LEU A 27 36.87 17.33 -38.20
C LEU A 27 37.43 16.68 -39.48
N SER A 28 38.43 15.81 -39.31
CA SER A 28 38.90 14.88 -40.32
C SER A 28 37.83 13.81 -40.67
N PRO A 29 37.95 13.11 -41.81
CA PRO A 29 37.00 12.07 -42.19
C PRO A 29 36.87 10.93 -41.15
N GLU A 30 37.97 10.60 -40.48
CA GLU A 30 38.01 9.55 -39.45
C GLU A 30 37.27 10.00 -38.19
N GLU A 31 37.54 11.22 -37.70
CA GLU A 31 36.85 11.79 -36.53
C GLU A 31 35.34 11.99 -36.78
N ARG A 32 34.95 12.28 -38.02
CA ARG A 32 33.52 12.33 -38.42
C ARG A 32 32.85 10.97 -38.30
N ALA A 33 33.52 9.90 -38.73
CA ALA A 33 32.99 8.54 -38.63
C ALA A 33 32.87 8.09 -37.16
N GLU A 34 33.85 8.42 -36.32
CA GLU A 34 33.78 8.15 -34.87
C GLU A 34 32.63 8.92 -34.21
N LEU A 35 32.42 10.19 -34.56
CA LEU A 35 31.33 10.99 -34.04
C LEU A 35 29.96 10.40 -34.40
N GLU A 36 29.79 9.92 -35.64
CA GLU A 36 28.57 9.22 -36.06
C GLU A 36 28.36 7.93 -35.29
N GLU A 37 29.43 7.16 -35.04
CA GLU A 37 29.34 5.95 -34.23
C GLU A 37 28.93 6.26 -32.77
N ILE A 38 29.52 7.30 -32.16
CA ILE A 38 29.17 7.74 -30.82
C ILE A 38 27.69 8.17 -30.77
N ARG A 39 27.20 8.89 -31.79
CA ARG A 39 25.80 9.29 -31.90
C ARG A 39 24.86 8.10 -32.01
N ARG A 40 25.22 7.11 -32.84
CA ARG A 40 24.46 5.86 -32.99
C ARG A 40 24.36 5.11 -31.67
N ARG A 41 25.50 4.96 -30.96
CA ARG A 41 25.55 4.31 -29.63
C ARG A 41 24.74 5.07 -28.59
N LYS A 42 24.83 6.41 -28.57
CA LYS A 42 24.01 7.28 -27.70
C LYS A 42 22.52 7.06 -27.96
N GLY A 43 22.10 7.02 -29.22
CA GLY A 43 20.70 6.75 -29.60
C GLY A 43 20.22 5.38 -29.10
N ALA A 44 21.02 4.34 -29.31
CA ALA A 44 20.70 2.99 -28.84
C ALA A 44 20.56 2.92 -27.30
N LEU A 45 21.46 3.57 -26.55
CA LEU A 45 21.39 3.63 -25.09
C LEU A 45 20.16 4.38 -24.60
N LEU A 46 19.76 5.46 -25.26
CA LEU A 46 18.55 6.20 -24.90
C LEU A 46 17.28 5.36 -25.10
N LEU A 47 17.23 4.60 -26.19
CA LEU A 47 16.13 3.66 -26.44
C LEU A 47 16.08 2.55 -25.39
N GLU A 48 17.24 1.99 -25.01
CA GLU A 48 17.32 0.96 -23.97
C GLU A 48 16.87 1.51 -22.60
N ILE A 49 17.30 2.72 -22.24
CA ILE A 49 16.85 3.39 -21.01
C ILE A 49 15.33 3.58 -21.03
N GLN A 50 14.75 3.98 -22.16
CA GLN A 50 13.30 4.12 -22.28
C GLN A 50 12.58 2.76 -22.12
N ARG A 51 13.11 1.70 -22.74
CA ARG A 51 12.54 0.35 -22.61
C ARG A 51 12.58 -0.13 -21.17
N LEU A 52 13.72 -0.03 -20.50
CA LEU A 52 13.88 -0.42 -19.10
C LEU A 52 12.97 0.36 -18.16
N ARG A 53 12.71 1.63 -18.44
CA ARG A 53 11.76 2.44 -17.66
C ARG A 53 10.33 1.95 -17.81
N GLU A 54 9.94 1.51 -19.00
CA GLU A 54 8.61 0.96 -19.24
C GLU A 54 8.46 -0.43 -18.61
N GLU A 55 9.46 -1.31 -18.75
CA GLU A 55 9.48 -2.61 -18.06
C GLU A 55 9.37 -2.44 -16.54
N LEU A 56 10.08 -1.47 -15.95
CA LEU A 56 9.98 -1.17 -14.53
C LEU A 56 8.56 -0.69 -14.16
N ARG A 57 7.95 0.16 -15.00
CA ARG A 57 6.58 0.66 -14.79
C ARG A 57 5.57 -0.50 -14.79
N GLU A 58 5.70 -1.42 -15.73
CA GLU A 58 4.85 -2.61 -15.83
C GLU A 58 5.04 -3.53 -14.62
N ALA A 59 6.29 -3.82 -14.23
CA ALA A 59 6.58 -4.63 -13.06
C ALA A 59 6.01 -4.02 -11.76
N MET A 60 6.07 -2.69 -11.60
CA MET A 60 5.45 -2.00 -10.47
C MET A 60 3.92 -2.18 -10.47
N MET A 61 3.27 -2.04 -11.63
CA MET A 61 1.82 -2.26 -11.75
C MET A 61 1.42 -3.70 -11.43
N GLU A 62 2.21 -4.69 -11.83
CA GLU A 62 1.95 -6.09 -11.50
C GLU A 62 2.06 -6.36 -10.00
N VAL A 63 3.08 -5.82 -9.34
CA VAL A 63 3.25 -5.95 -7.88
C VAL A 63 2.08 -5.30 -7.15
N GLU A 64 1.69 -4.08 -7.51
CA GLU A 64 0.52 -3.40 -6.94
C GLU A 64 -0.78 -4.20 -7.21
N GLY A 65 -0.94 -4.75 -8.42
CA GLY A 65 -2.08 -5.59 -8.80
C GLY A 65 -2.18 -6.88 -7.97
N LEU A 66 -1.05 -7.51 -7.66
CA LEU A 66 -0.98 -8.67 -6.77
C LEU A 66 -1.32 -8.28 -5.33
N GLU A 67 -0.83 -7.15 -4.83
CA GLU A 67 -1.20 -6.64 -3.51
C GLU A 67 -2.70 -6.35 -3.41
N ASN A 68 -3.30 -5.69 -4.41
CA ASN A 68 -4.74 -5.42 -4.45
C ASN A 68 -5.59 -6.71 -4.53
N SER A 69 -5.15 -7.70 -5.31
CA SER A 69 -5.81 -9.01 -5.37
C SER A 69 -5.74 -9.76 -4.04
N THR A 70 -4.63 -9.56 -3.31
CA THR A 70 -4.42 -10.11 -1.98
C THR A 70 -5.22 -9.34 -0.91
N GLU A 71 -5.29 -8.02 -0.97
CA GLU A 71 -6.06 -7.14 -0.08
C GLU A 71 -7.58 -7.36 -0.23
N GLY A 72 -8.07 -7.49 -1.47
CA GLY A 72 -9.47 -7.87 -1.76
C GLY A 72 -9.79 -9.26 -1.21
N SER A 73 -8.89 -10.23 -1.40
CA SER A 73 -9.04 -11.58 -0.83
C SER A 73 -8.95 -11.59 0.71
N LYS A 74 -8.03 -10.80 1.30
CA LYS A 74 -7.89 -10.63 2.75
C LYS A 74 -9.12 -9.96 3.36
N THR A 75 -9.72 -8.97 2.68
CA THR A 75 -10.92 -8.26 3.13
C THR A 75 -12.15 -9.17 3.09
N LEU A 76 -12.33 -9.95 2.01
CA LEU A 76 -13.39 -10.94 1.88
C LEU A 76 -13.21 -12.10 2.87
N GLN A 77 -11.96 -12.53 3.12
CA GLN A 77 -11.67 -13.52 4.15
C GLN A 77 -11.97 -12.96 5.55
N LYS A 78 -11.52 -11.75 5.88
CA LYS A 78 -11.83 -11.10 7.17
C LYS A 78 -13.35 -10.95 7.37
N SER A 79 -14.09 -10.48 6.36
CA SER A 79 -15.55 -10.33 6.47
C SER A 79 -16.26 -11.67 6.70
N ARG A 80 -15.81 -12.74 6.04
CA ARG A 80 -16.32 -14.10 6.26
C ARG A 80 -16.05 -14.61 7.68
N HIS A 81 -14.85 -14.38 8.22
CA HIS A 81 -14.52 -14.80 9.58
C HIS A 81 -15.28 -13.98 10.63
N VAL A 82 -15.50 -12.68 10.40
CA VAL A 82 -16.36 -11.85 11.27
C VAL A 82 -17.79 -12.37 11.30
N ALA A 83 -18.38 -12.67 10.13
CA ALA A 83 -19.72 -13.24 10.05
C ALA A 83 -19.81 -14.60 10.78
N MET A 84 -18.78 -15.44 10.64
CA MET A 84 -18.69 -16.72 11.36
C MET A 84 -18.56 -16.52 12.87
N GLY A 85 -17.77 -15.54 13.33
CA GLY A 85 -17.64 -15.18 14.74
C GLY A 85 -18.95 -14.68 15.35
N ARG A 86 -19.71 -13.84 14.63
CA ARG A 86 -21.06 -13.41 15.03
C ARG A 86 -22.02 -14.60 15.16
N LYS A 87 -22.00 -15.53 14.18
CA LYS A 87 -22.81 -16.75 14.24
C LYS A 87 -22.44 -17.63 15.43
N LYS A 88 -21.14 -17.79 15.73
CA LYS A 88 -20.65 -18.52 16.91
C LYS A 88 -21.09 -17.84 18.20
N PHE A 89 -21.02 -16.51 18.28
CA PHE A 89 -21.50 -15.75 19.44
C PHE A 89 -22.99 -15.99 19.70
N ASN A 90 -23.81 -15.99 18.64
CA ASN A 90 -25.25 -16.25 18.76
C ASN A 90 -25.58 -17.68 19.22
N MET A 91 -24.65 -18.63 19.08
CA MET A 91 -24.80 -20.00 19.57
C MET A 91 -24.23 -20.18 20.98
N ASP A 92 -23.05 -19.62 21.23
CA ASP A 92 -22.32 -19.70 22.49
C ASP A 92 -21.50 -18.41 22.62
N PRO A 93 -21.96 -17.45 23.44
CA PRO A 93 -21.35 -16.13 23.51
C PRO A 93 -19.87 -16.15 23.92
N LYS A 94 -19.49 -17.04 24.85
CA LYS A 94 -18.10 -17.18 25.30
C LYS A 94 -17.19 -17.70 24.18
N LYS A 95 -17.62 -18.75 23.48
CA LYS A 95 -16.85 -19.29 22.35
C LYS A 95 -16.82 -18.33 21.15
N GLY A 96 -17.88 -17.55 20.94
CA GLY A 96 -17.92 -16.51 19.92
C GLY A 96 -16.87 -15.43 20.12
N ILE A 97 -16.79 -14.87 21.34
CA ILE A 97 -15.75 -13.89 21.70
C ILE A 97 -14.36 -14.51 21.61
N GLY A 98 -14.16 -15.73 22.14
CA GLY A 98 -12.89 -16.44 22.02
C GLY A 98 -12.44 -16.60 20.56
N PHE A 99 -13.34 -17.07 19.69
CA PHE A 99 -13.05 -17.20 18.25
C PHE A 99 -12.65 -15.87 17.61
N LEU A 100 -13.38 -14.78 17.91
CA LEU A 100 -13.07 -13.46 17.37
C LEU A 100 -11.70 -12.94 17.84
N VAL A 101 -11.32 -13.25 19.08
CA VAL A 101 -10.02 -12.89 19.66
C VAL A 101 -8.90 -13.74 19.05
N ASP A 102 -9.08 -15.05 18.96
CA ASP A 102 -8.09 -15.99 18.42
C ASP A 102 -7.77 -15.72 16.94
N ASN A 103 -8.72 -15.14 16.20
CA ASN A 103 -8.56 -14.77 14.79
C ASN A 103 -8.17 -13.28 14.62
N GLU A 104 -7.81 -12.58 15.69
CA GLU A 104 -7.43 -11.15 15.68
C GLU A 104 -8.51 -10.21 15.09
N LEU A 105 -9.77 -10.64 15.12
CA LEU A 105 -10.93 -9.86 14.65
C LEU A 105 -11.52 -8.97 15.76
N LEU A 106 -11.17 -9.25 17.01
CA LEU A 106 -11.56 -8.50 18.18
C LEU A 106 -10.39 -8.52 19.18
N ARG A 107 -10.03 -7.37 19.75
CA ARG A 107 -8.99 -7.33 20.78
C ARG A 107 -9.54 -7.88 22.09
N HIS A 108 -8.72 -8.63 22.83
CA HIS A 108 -9.06 -9.16 24.15
C HIS A 108 -8.97 -8.08 25.25
N THR A 109 -9.66 -6.96 25.03
CA THR A 109 -9.76 -5.82 25.95
C THR A 109 -11.24 -5.55 26.22
N PRO A 110 -11.63 -5.30 27.47
CA PRO A 110 -13.04 -5.15 27.84
C PRO A 110 -13.74 -4.00 27.09
N GLU A 111 -13.02 -2.93 26.76
CA GLU A 111 -13.53 -1.78 26.02
C GLU A 111 -13.97 -2.16 24.60
N GLU A 112 -13.12 -2.91 23.89
CA GLU A 112 -13.38 -3.38 22.52
C GLU A 112 -14.50 -4.42 22.50
N ILE A 113 -14.52 -5.33 23.47
CA ILE A 113 -15.61 -6.30 23.62
C ILE A 113 -16.93 -5.57 23.89
N ALA A 114 -16.94 -4.58 24.79
CA ALA A 114 -18.14 -3.78 25.06
C ALA A 114 -18.59 -2.99 23.82
N GLN A 115 -17.66 -2.44 23.04
CA GLN A 115 -17.99 -1.73 21.80
C GLN A 115 -18.56 -2.68 20.74
N PHE A 116 -18.04 -3.91 20.63
CA PHE A 116 -18.57 -4.95 19.75
C PHE A 116 -20.02 -5.33 20.13
N LEU A 117 -20.26 -5.59 21.41
CA LEU A 117 -21.60 -5.90 21.93
C LEU A 117 -22.56 -4.72 21.76
N TYR A 118 -22.08 -3.49 21.97
CA TYR A 118 -22.89 -2.28 21.82
C TYR A 118 -23.31 -2.01 20.37
N LYS A 119 -22.41 -2.24 19.41
CA LYS A 119 -22.74 -2.11 17.98
C LYS A 119 -23.90 -3.05 17.59
N GLY A 120 -23.97 -4.23 18.22
CA GLY A 120 -25.10 -5.16 18.10
C GLY A 120 -25.37 -5.70 16.68
N GLU A 121 -24.48 -5.42 15.72
CA GLU A 121 -24.71 -5.73 14.32
C GLU A 121 -24.59 -7.23 14.07
N GLY A 122 -25.70 -7.90 13.77
CA GLY A 122 -25.75 -9.35 13.55
C GLY A 122 -25.61 -10.19 14.81
N LEU A 123 -25.75 -9.60 16.00
CA LEU A 123 -25.74 -10.28 17.29
C LEU A 123 -27.16 -10.40 17.85
N ASN A 124 -27.50 -11.55 18.43
CA ASN A 124 -28.78 -11.76 19.09
C ASN A 124 -28.78 -11.05 20.45
N LYS A 125 -29.77 -10.19 20.69
CA LYS A 125 -29.90 -9.43 21.95
C LYS A 125 -29.97 -10.35 23.18
N THR A 126 -30.62 -11.51 23.05
CA THR A 126 -30.68 -12.51 24.13
C THR A 126 -29.29 -13.05 24.45
N ALA A 127 -28.50 -13.41 23.44
CA ALA A 127 -27.13 -13.89 23.60
C ALA A 127 -26.20 -12.83 24.20
N ILE A 128 -26.42 -11.55 23.89
CA ILE A 128 -25.72 -10.43 24.53
C ILE A 128 -26.10 -10.38 26.02
N GLY A 129 -27.40 -10.46 26.34
CA GLY A 129 -27.91 -10.48 27.71
C GLY A 129 -27.33 -11.63 28.53
N ASP A 130 -27.29 -12.85 27.97
CA ASP A 130 -26.71 -14.03 28.61
C ASP A 130 -25.22 -13.85 28.89
N TYR A 131 -24.46 -13.33 27.92
CA TYR A 131 -23.03 -13.07 28.09
C TYR A 131 -22.72 -12.05 29.19
N LEU A 132 -23.51 -10.98 29.25
CA LEU A 132 -23.38 -9.94 30.27
C LEU A 132 -23.85 -10.45 31.64
N GLY A 133 -24.95 -11.19 31.69
CA GLY A 133 -25.52 -11.75 32.92
C GLY A 133 -24.61 -12.75 33.62
N GLU A 134 -23.93 -13.62 32.86
CA GLU A 134 -22.97 -14.58 33.43
C GLU A 134 -21.71 -13.92 33.99
N ARG A 135 -21.25 -12.81 33.40
CA ARG A 135 -20.09 -12.04 33.90
C ARG A 135 -20.42 -11.23 35.16
N LEU A 136 -21.69 -10.91 35.39
CA LEU A 136 -22.15 -10.17 36.56
C LEU A 136 -22.42 -11.07 37.77
N SER A 137 -22.73 -12.36 37.57
CA SER A 137 -23.03 -13.30 38.67
C SER A 137 -21.80 -14.01 39.25
N GLY A 138 -20.75 -14.21 38.46
CA GLY A 138 -19.50 -14.82 38.90
C GLY A 138 -18.38 -13.81 39.15
N SER A 139 -18.31 -13.27 40.36
CA SER A 139 -17.14 -12.62 41.01
C SER A 139 -16.07 -11.97 40.11
N SER A 140 -15.92 -10.64 40.27
CA SER A 140 -14.71 -9.79 40.04
C SER A 140 -14.73 -8.75 38.91
N CYS A 141 -15.75 -8.66 38.06
CA CYS A 141 -15.87 -7.48 37.18
C CYS A 141 -16.48 -6.34 37.99
N GLY A 142 -15.62 -5.49 38.58
CA GLY A 142 -16.04 -4.30 39.29
C GLY A 142 -17.00 -3.45 38.45
N ALA A 143 -17.95 -2.81 39.13
CA ALA A 143 -18.97 -1.92 38.57
C ALA A 143 -18.43 -0.74 37.72
N SER A 144 -17.13 -0.68 37.43
CA SER A 144 -16.44 0.33 36.65
C SER A 144 -16.27 0.01 35.16
N VAL A 145 -16.58 -1.20 34.69
CA VAL A 145 -16.32 -1.63 33.28
C VAL A 145 -17.59 -1.85 32.46
N CYS A 146 -18.78 -1.75 33.04
CA CYS A 146 -20.02 -1.69 32.27
C CYS A 146 -20.30 -0.22 31.93
N PRO A 147 -20.03 0.27 30.70
CA PRO A 147 -20.47 1.60 30.32
C PRO A 147 -21.99 1.66 30.47
N GLU A 148 -22.53 2.74 31.05
CA GLU A 148 -23.99 2.96 31.20
C GLU A 148 -24.79 2.67 29.92
N LYS A 149 -24.15 2.84 28.75
CA LYS A 149 -24.69 2.54 27.43
C LYS A 149 -25.05 1.07 27.20
N LEU A 150 -24.41 0.11 27.88
CA LEU A 150 -24.72 -1.32 27.76
C LEU A 150 -25.94 -1.74 28.61
N ARG A 151 -26.31 -0.98 29.65
CA ARG A 151 -27.52 -1.24 30.46
C ARG A 151 -28.82 -1.05 29.66
N ARG A 152 -28.82 -0.18 28.65
CA ARG A 152 -30.01 0.05 27.79
C ARG A 152 -30.24 -1.04 26.73
N LEU A 153 -29.32 -2.00 26.59
CA LEU A 153 -29.50 -3.13 25.67
C LEU A 153 -30.25 -4.31 26.30
N THR A 154 -30.44 -4.28 27.63
CA THR A 154 -31.15 -5.31 28.41
C THR A 154 -32.56 -4.90 28.85
N GLU A 155 -33.01 -3.69 28.45
CA GLU A 155 -34.38 -3.17 28.67
C GLU A 155 -35.24 -3.24 27.38
#